data_AF-A0A7Y4QCQ4-F1
#
_entry.id   AF-A0A7Y4QCQ4-F1
#
_cell.length_a   1.000
_cell.length_b   1.000
_cell.length_c   1.000
_cell.angle_alpha   90.00
_cell.angle_beta   90.00
_cell.angle_gamma   90.00
#
_symmetry.space_group_name_H-M   'P 1'
#
loop_
_entity.id
_entity.type
_entity.pdbx_description
1 polymer ?
#
loop_
_entity_poly.entity_id
_entity_poly.type
_entity_poly.pdbx_seq_one_letter_code
_entity_poly.pdbx_strand_id
1 'polypeptide(L)'
;MKKHSVSFDEHEVIHSLKHFLPAQSPLKDFVHHNTLHAFQNQKFKDGVRSASEILGYRSSFSMNDFRSLYQKGSIDPAILERIIVEKKGVENLEEWKKKALNHKYELSAPPRIGALRANWKKHYRIDLDSLVQPILFRILCSYLDQGIAIWNFPVRNKTFLSALRAMEANSFSSFFRRSRAKKLILESNCDIADLLKMLVGDESLYERYLFDQQFAHQGWSGMVSTIEDQPYTILDPRKLSMHDLIVFELLLEIDALDMSFSGDWKPLGENLLVKPTELFADVPETELHEVLFIWQEAFEKSYHDQVMAGLVMQKNEKQEITNKSFQAMFCIDDRECSIRRYLEEFDPTCETFGTPGFFGVEFYYQPEGGKFYTKVCPAPVMPKFLIKGVGQEKREKDLYLAKHSHSSYGGGLISQTLGFWSAFSLFINIFKPSMGPATASSFKHMSKKSQLTIENT
;
A
#
# COMPACT_ATOMS: atom_id res chain seq x y z
N MET A 1 -9.11 29.60 9.09
CA MET A 1 -10.51 29.25 8.79
C MET A 1 -10.81 29.67 7.36
N LYS A 2 -10.65 28.76 6.38
CA LYS A 2 -11.23 28.99 5.05
C LYS A 2 -12.74 28.76 5.18
N LYS A 3 -13.54 29.71 4.69
CA LYS A 3 -14.98 29.51 4.53
C LYS A 3 -15.15 28.38 3.52
N HIS A 4 -15.68 27.24 3.94
CA HIS A 4 -16.11 26.19 3.02
C HIS A 4 -17.13 26.81 2.07
N SER A 5 -16.83 26.80 0.77
CA SER A 5 -17.83 27.05 -0.26
C SER A 5 -18.87 25.95 -0.17
N VAL A 6 -20.15 26.32 -0.24
CA VAL A 6 -21.31 25.41 -0.10
C VAL A 6 -21.49 24.52 -1.35
N SER A 7 -20.54 24.53 -2.29
CA SER A 7 -20.61 23.78 -3.55
C SER A 7 -19.40 22.86 -3.67
N PHE A 8 -19.63 21.68 -4.24
CA PHE A 8 -18.65 20.64 -4.49
C PHE A 8 -17.57 21.13 -5.46
N ASP A 9 -16.31 21.09 -5.01
CA ASP A 9 -15.12 21.34 -5.82
C ASP A 9 -14.38 20.02 -6.05
N GLU A 10 -14.47 19.49 -7.26
CA GLU A 10 -13.84 18.23 -7.66
C GLU A 10 -12.32 18.25 -7.46
N HIS A 11 -11.65 19.36 -7.79
CA HIS A 11 -10.20 19.47 -7.69
C HIS A 11 -9.75 19.52 -6.23
N GLU A 12 -10.46 20.24 -5.38
CA GLU A 12 -10.19 20.27 -3.93
C GLU A 12 -10.36 18.87 -3.31
N VAL A 13 -11.43 18.15 -3.67
CA VAL A 13 -11.69 16.81 -3.16
C VAL A 13 -10.64 15.81 -3.63
N ILE A 14 -10.26 15.80 -4.92
CA ILE A 14 -9.21 14.91 -5.42
C ILE A 14 -7.86 15.24 -4.77
N HIS A 15 -7.52 16.53 -4.61
CA HIS A 15 -6.31 16.92 -3.91
C HIS A 15 -6.31 16.45 -2.44
N SER A 16 -7.44 16.61 -1.74
CA SER A 16 -7.63 16.11 -0.38
C SER A 16 -7.49 14.58 -0.32
N LEU A 17 -8.15 13.84 -1.22
CA LEU A 17 -8.03 12.38 -1.33
C LEU A 17 -6.58 11.93 -1.46
N LYS A 18 -5.82 12.53 -2.39
CA LYS A 18 -4.39 12.20 -2.60
C LYS A 18 -3.54 12.47 -1.35
N HIS A 19 -3.90 13.47 -0.56
CA HIS A 19 -3.21 13.77 0.70
C HIS A 19 -3.49 12.75 1.82
N PHE A 20 -4.67 12.11 1.84
CA PHE A 20 -5.03 11.12 2.86
C PHE A 20 -4.74 9.68 2.45
N LEU A 21 -4.73 9.39 1.15
CA LEU A 21 -4.42 8.06 0.62
C LEU A 21 -2.98 7.65 0.96
N PRO A 22 -2.73 6.35 1.21
CA PRO A 22 -1.37 5.88 1.44
C PRO A 22 -0.50 6.13 0.19
N ALA A 23 0.64 6.79 0.36
CA ALA A 23 1.66 6.87 -0.68
C ALA A 23 2.24 5.47 -0.90
N GLN A 24 1.69 4.74 -1.88
CA GLN A 24 2.05 3.36 -2.16
C GLN A 24 2.69 3.27 -3.54
N SER A 25 4.01 3.11 -3.58
CA SER A 25 4.69 2.81 -4.84
C SER A 25 4.42 1.36 -5.27
N PRO A 26 4.56 1.04 -6.57
CA PRO A 26 4.59 -0.35 -7.03
C PRO A 26 5.61 -1.18 -6.24
N LEU A 27 5.34 -2.47 -6.03
CA LEU A 27 6.15 -3.39 -5.19
C LEU A 27 7.67 -3.42 -5.47
N LYS A 28 8.11 -2.90 -6.63
CA LYS A 28 9.52 -2.72 -6.96
C LYS A 28 10.24 -1.83 -5.94
N ASP A 29 9.57 -0.81 -5.42
CA ASP A 29 10.15 0.19 -4.55
C ASP A 29 9.65 -0.03 -3.11
N PHE A 30 10.43 -0.77 -2.31
CA PHE A 30 10.17 -0.93 -0.87
C PHE A 30 10.55 0.36 -0.14
N VAL A 31 9.65 1.34 -0.16
CA VAL A 31 9.85 2.61 0.55
C VAL A 31 9.01 2.61 1.82
N HIS A 32 9.67 2.86 2.95
CA HIS A 32 8.98 3.13 4.21
C HIS A 32 8.23 4.46 4.08
N HIS A 33 6.90 4.40 4.17
CA HIS A 33 6.04 5.59 4.21
C HIS A 33 5.33 5.69 5.55
N ASN A 34 5.24 6.91 6.07
CA ASN A 34 4.45 7.20 7.26
C ASN A 34 2.95 7.06 6.91
N THR A 35 2.31 6.00 7.41
CA THR A 35 0.88 5.73 7.20
C THR A 35 -0.03 6.77 7.84
N LEU A 36 0.49 7.60 8.75
CA LEU A 36 -0.20 8.71 9.40
C LEU A 36 0.23 10.09 8.87
N HIS A 37 0.80 10.15 7.65
CA HIS A 37 1.33 11.40 7.10
C HIS A 37 0.31 12.55 7.05
N ALA A 38 -0.96 12.24 6.77
CA ALA A 38 -2.04 13.24 6.76
C ALA A 38 -2.31 13.87 8.15
N PHE A 39 -1.84 13.26 9.23
CA PHE A 39 -2.00 13.73 10.60
C PHE A 39 -0.70 14.27 11.21
N GLN A 40 0.36 14.47 10.43
CA GLN A 40 1.67 14.93 10.92
C GLN A 40 1.63 16.31 11.59
N ASN A 41 0.65 17.14 11.23
CA ASN A 41 0.48 18.46 11.84
C ASN A 41 -0.23 18.41 13.21
N GLN A 42 -0.70 17.24 13.64
CA GLN A 42 -1.38 17.04 14.92
C GLN A 42 -0.39 16.48 15.96
N LYS A 43 -0.71 16.68 17.25
CA LYS A 43 -0.02 15.93 18.31
C LYS A 43 -0.28 14.45 18.13
N PHE A 44 0.68 13.59 18.49
CA PHE A 44 0.58 12.15 18.29
C PHE A 44 -0.76 11.57 18.75
N LYS A 45 -1.23 11.94 19.94
CA LYS A 45 -2.51 11.48 20.50
C LYS A 45 -3.73 11.86 19.65
N ASP A 46 -3.79 13.11 19.22
CA ASP A 46 -4.88 13.61 18.40
C ASP A 46 -4.82 12.97 17.00
N GLY A 47 -3.63 12.80 16.45
CA GLY A 47 -3.41 12.18 15.14
C GLY A 47 -3.82 10.72 15.11
N VAL A 48 -3.42 9.91 16.10
CA VAL A 48 -3.80 8.48 16.16
C VAL A 48 -5.30 8.29 16.44
N ARG A 49 -5.91 9.18 17.24
CA ARG A 49 -7.36 9.21 17.48
C ARG A 49 -8.11 9.54 16.20
N SER A 50 -7.71 10.61 15.52
CA SER A 50 -8.32 11.04 14.25
C SER A 50 -8.18 9.97 13.17
N ALA A 51 -7.00 9.35 13.03
CA ALA A 51 -6.79 8.28 12.08
C ALA A 51 -7.67 7.04 12.36
N SER A 52 -7.90 6.71 13.63
CA SER A 52 -8.75 5.58 14.00
C SER A 52 -10.22 5.88 13.72
N GLU A 53 -10.74 7.01 14.20
CA GLU A 53 -12.16 7.37 14.08
C GLU A 53 -12.55 7.73 12.63
N ILE A 54 -11.67 8.40 11.88
CA ILE A 54 -11.97 8.84 10.52
C ILE A 54 -11.69 7.71 9.52
N LEU A 55 -10.49 7.10 9.56
CA LEU A 55 -10.02 6.14 8.54
C LEU A 55 -10.20 4.66 8.94
N GLY A 56 -10.52 4.37 10.21
CA GLY A 56 -10.63 3.00 10.71
C GLY A 56 -9.30 2.32 11.00
N TYR A 57 -8.22 3.09 11.12
CA TYR A 57 -6.90 2.53 11.39
C TYR A 57 -6.80 2.01 12.83
N ARG A 58 -6.13 0.88 13.00
CA ARG A 58 -5.78 0.33 14.32
C ARG A 58 -4.47 0.94 14.78
N SER A 59 -4.56 2.13 15.35
CA SER A 59 -3.42 2.92 15.79
C SER A 59 -2.95 2.62 17.22
N SER A 60 -3.65 1.72 17.92
CA SER A 60 -3.33 1.26 19.27
C SER A 60 -3.68 -0.22 19.39
N PHE A 61 -3.03 -0.91 20.34
CA PHE A 61 -3.49 -2.21 20.82
C PHE A 61 -4.89 -2.10 21.43
N SER A 62 -5.62 -3.23 21.46
CA SER A 62 -6.90 -3.28 22.14
C SER A 62 -6.71 -3.28 23.67
N MET A 63 -7.77 -2.93 24.41
CA MET A 63 -7.78 -3.04 25.88
C MET A 63 -7.40 -4.44 26.37
N ASN A 64 -7.83 -5.49 25.65
CA ASN A 64 -7.52 -6.87 26.02
C ASN A 64 -6.05 -7.21 25.79
N ASP A 65 -5.45 -6.69 24.73
CA ASP A 65 -4.02 -6.87 24.45
C ASP A 65 -3.18 -6.21 25.54
N PHE A 66 -3.48 -4.95 25.91
CA PHE A 66 -2.78 -4.28 27.01
C PHE A 66 -2.94 -4.99 28.35
N ARG A 67 -4.15 -5.45 28.68
CA ARG A 67 -4.38 -6.26 29.90
C ARG A 67 -3.59 -7.57 29.87
N SER A 68 -3.46 -8.20 28.70
CA SER A 68 -2.63 -9.40 28.55
C SER A 68 -1.15 -9.09 28.75
N LEU A 69 -0.64 -7.99 28.19
CA LEU A 69 0.75 -7.54 28.37
C LEU A 69 1.04 -7.20 29.84
N TYR A 70 0.09 -6.57 30.53
CA TYR A 70 0.16 -6.32 31.97
C TYR A 70 0.21 -7.62 32.78
N GLN A 71 -0.69 -8.57 32.50
CA GLN A 71 -0.71 -9.87 33.19
C GLN A 71 0.57 -10.68 32.96
N LYS A 72 1.21 -10.54 31.79
CA LYS A 72 2.49 -11.17 31.47
C LYS A 72 3.70 -10.47 32.08
N GLY A 73 3.52 -9.31 32.71
CA GLY A 73 4.60 -8.48 33.25
C GLY A 73 5.40 -7.71 32.19
N SER A 74 4.93 -7.64 30.94
CA SER A 74 5.53 -6.78 29.91
C SER A 74 5.23 -5.30 30.17
N ILE A 75 4.14 -5.00 30.86
CA ILE A 75 3.86 -3.66 31.41
C ILE A 75 4.05 -3.76 32.92
N ASP A 76 4.98 -2.97 33.45
CA ASP A 76 5.29 -2.95 34.87
C ASP A 76 4.14 -2.25 35.66
N PRO A 77 3.59 -2.90 36.69
CA PRO A 77 2.56 -2.30 37.55
C PRO A 77 2.95 -0.96 38.17
N ALA A 78 4.20 -0.80 38.61
CA ALA A 78 4.67 0.45 39.20
C ALA A 78 4.71 1.59 38.17
N ILE A 79 5.03 1.26 36.91
CA ILE A 79 5.02 2.21 35.81
C ILE A 79 3.59 2.61 35.45
N LEU A 80 2.66 1.65 35.40
CA LEU A 80 1.24 1.97 35.17
C LEU A 80 0.69 2.93 36.24
N GLU A 81 0.96 2.65 37.52
CA GLU A 81 0.55 3.52 38.62
C GLU A 81 1.19 4.90 38.52
N ARG A 82 2.49 4.97 38.21
CA ARG A 82 3.21 6.24 37.99
C ARG A 82 2.54 7.08 36.88
N ILE A 83 2.25 6.47 35.74
CA ILE A 83 1.61 7.17 34.60
C ILE A 83 0.20 7.63 34.95
N ILE A 84 -0.58 6.85 35.71
CA ILE A 84 -1.90 7.27 36.18
C ILE A 84 -1.76 8.48 37.11
N VAL A 85 -0.87 8.43 38.10
CA VAL A 85 -0.64 9.55 39.03
C VAL A 85 -0.20 10.81 38.28
N GLU A 86 0.75 10.71 37.35
CA GLU A 86 1.24 11.84 36.55
C GLU A 86 0.14 12.53 35.73
N LYS A 87 -0.86 11.77 35.25
CA LYS A 87 -1.93 12.31 34.38
C LYS A 87 -3.20 12.68 35.11
N LYS A 88 -3.53 11.97 36.20
CA LYS A 88 -4.83 12.01 36.87
C LYS A 88 -4.77 12.46 38.31
N GLY A 89 -3.58 12.59 38.90
CA GLY A 89 -3.40 12.88 40.31
C GLY A 89 -3.46 11.62 41.17
N VAL A 90 -2.91 11.72 42.38
CA VAL A 90 -2.81 10.61 43.34
C VAL A 90 -4.20 10.19 43.83
N GLU A 91 -5.09 11.15 44.01
CA GLU A 91 -6.46 10.98 44.46
C GLU A 91 -7.31 10.09 43.53
N ASN A 92 -6.97 10.05 42.25
CA ASN A 92 -7.72 9.33 41.22
C ASN A 92 -7.07 7.99 40.83
N LEU A 93 -5.97 7.59 41.49
CA LEU A 93 -5.20 6.39 41.14
C LEU A 93 -6.06 5.13 41.12
N GLU A 94 -6.76 4.84 42.22
CA GLU A 94 -7.55 3.60 42.35
C GLU A 94 -8.72 3.55 41.36
N GLU A 95 -9.37 4.69 41.09
CA GLU A 95 -10.44 4.77 40.10
C GLU A 95 -9.93 4.46 38.69
N TRP A 96 -8.86 5.14 38.25
CA TRP A 96 -8.33 4.97 36.90
C TRP A 96 -7.64 3.62 36.71
N LYS A 97 -7.01 3.07 37.75
CA LYS A 97 -6.48 1.72 37.74
C LYS A 97 -7.60 0.69 37.57
N LYS A 98 -8.73 0.86 38.27
CA LYS A 98 -9.92 0.01 38.06
C LYS A 98 -10.50 0.16 36.66
N LYS A 99 -10.54 1.39 36.11
CA LYS A 99 -10.95 1.64 34.71
C LYS A 99 -10.04 0.91 33.72
N ALA A 100 -8.73 1.04 33.88
CA ALA A 100 -7.73 0.40 33.03
C ALA A 100 -7.85 -1.13 33.06
N LEU A 101 -7.94 -1.73 34.25
CA LEU A 101 -7.88 -3.19 34.42
C LEU A 101 -9.21 -3.91 34.21
N ASN A 102 -10.34 -3.33 34.64
CA ASN A 102 -11.58 -4.09 34.79
C ASN A 102 -12.77 -3.51 34.01
N HIS A 103 -12.75 -2.22 33.66
CA HIS A 103 -13.91 -1.59 33.01
C HIS A 103 -14.11 -2.12 31.58
N LYS A 104 -15.36 -2.35 31.18
CA LYS A 104 -15.71 -2.78 29.84
C LYS A 104 -16.12 -1.57 29.03
N TYR A 105 -15.29 -1.18 28.08
CA TYR A 105 -15.63 -0.17 27.10
C TYR A 105 -16.35 -0.82 25.92
N GLU A 106 -17.37 -0.14 25.39
CA GLU A 106 -17.99 -0.54 24.14
C GLU A 106 -17.00 -0.33 22.98
N LEU A 107 -17.14 -1.17 21.94
CA LEU A 107 -16.36 -0.98 20.72
C LEU A 107 -16.72 0.37 20.10
N SER A 108 -15.72 1.10 19.61
CA SER A 108 -15.96 2.39 18.96
C SER A 108 -16.89 2.23 17.76
N ALA A 109 -17.57 3.32 17.41
CA ALA A 109 -18.40 3.41 16.23
C ALA A 109 -17.60 2.97 14.98
N PRO A 110 -18.28 2.47 13.92
CA PRO A 110 -17.59 2.24 12.66
C PRO A 110 -16.91 3.53 12.20
N PRO A 111 -15.75 3.43 11.53
CA PRO A 111 -15.04 4.61 11.08
C PRO A 111 -15.93 5.45 10.20
N ARG A 112 -15.67 6.75 10.19
CA ARG A 112 -16.44 7.67 9.38
C ARG A 112 -16.32 7.24 7.91
N ILE A 113 -15.10 7.11 7.36
CA ILE A 113 -14.92 6.63 5.98
C ILE A 113 -15.47 5.21 5.82
N GLY A 114 -16.23 5.03 4.75
CA GLY A 114 -16.98 3.82 4.41
C GLY A 114 -18.42 3.82 4.95
N ALA A 115 -18.76 4.67 5.92
CA ALA A 115 -20.06 4.65 6.57
C ALA A 115 -21.22 5.06 5.65
N LEU A 116 -21.00 6.02 4.74
CA LEU A 116 -22.02 6.48 3.81
C LEU A 116 -22.27 5.40 2.76
N ARG A 117 -21.24 4.93 2.06
CA ARG A 117 -21.37 3.93 0.99
C ARG A 117 -21.81 2.55 1.51
N ALA A 118 -21.54 2.23 2.78
CA ALA A 118 -22.07 1.02 3.43
C ALA A 118 -23.61 0.95 3.48
N ASN A 119 -24.32 2.08 3.29
CA ASN A 119 -25.78 2.09 3.23
C ASN A 119 -26.34 1.31 2.03
N TRP A 120 -25.60 1.19 0.92
CA TRP A 120 -25.95 0.29 -0.18
C TRP A 120 -26.06 -1.17 0.29
N LYS A 121 -25.14 -1.61 1.14
CA LYS A 121 -25.17 -2.96 1.70
C LYS A 121 -26.23 -3.11 2.80
N LYS A 122 -26.35 -2.11 3.68
CA LYS A 122 -27.27 -2.16 4.84
C LYS A 122 -28.75 -2.10 4.43
N HIS A 123 -29.11 -1.15 3.56
CA HIS A 123 -30.51 -0.87 3.21
C HIS A 123 -30.93 -1.53 1.91
N TYR A 124 -30.02 -1.59 0.93
CA TYR A 124 -30.33 -2.12 -0.41
C TYR A 124 -29.83 -3.55 -0.61
N ARG A 125 -29.10 -4.13 0.36
CA ARG A 125 -28.53 -5.49 0.32
C ARG A 125 -27.60 -5.72 -0.87
N ILE A 126 -26.97 -4.66 -1.38
CA ILE A 126 -26.00 -4.72 -2.48
C ILE A 126 -24.59 -4.50 -1.95
N ASP A 127 -23.72 -5.45 -2.27
CA ASP A 127 -22.27 -5.33 -2.05
C ASP A 127 -21.62 -4.76 -3.32
N LEU A 128 -21.51 -3.44 -3.41
CA LEU A 128 -20.94 -2.77 -4.58
C LEU A 128 -19.49 -3.16 -4.81
N ASP A 129 -18.71 -3.33 -3.72
CA ASP A 129 -17.30 -3.74 -3.81
C ASP A 129 -17.17 -5.07 -4.56
N SER A 130 -17.95 -6.07 -4.16
CA SER A 130 -17.94 -7.40 -4.80
C SER A 130 -18.39 -7.36 -6.26
N LEU A 131 -19.26 -6.42 -6.64
CA LEU A 131 -19.78 -6.31 -8.01
C LEU A 131 -18.84 -5.52 -8.95
N VAL A 132 -18.13 -4.52 -8.41
CA VAL A 132 -17.34 -3.54 -9.16
C VAL A 132 -15.86 -3.90 -9.20
N GLN A 133 -15.26 -4.19 -8.03
CA GLN A 133 -13.82 -4.34 -7.87
C GLN A 133 -13.18 -5.42 -8.78
N PRO A 134 -13.80 -6.60 -9.01
CA PRO A 134 -13.21 -7.60 -9.91
C PRO A 134 -13.02 -7.10 -11.34
N ILE A 135 -13.95 -6.28 -11.86
CA ILE A 135 -13.85 -5.69 -13.20
C ILE A 135 -12.85 -4.54 -13.18
N LEU A 136 -12.94 -3.66 -12.18
CA LEU A 136 -12.06 -2.52 -11.98
C LEU A 136 -10.59 -2.96 -11.96
N PHE A 137 -10.22 -3.86 -11.05
CA PHE A 137 -8.83 -4.30 -10.89
C PHE A 137 -8.34 -5.10 -12.08
N ARG A 138 -9.18 -5.94 -12.71
CA ARG A 138 -8.78 -6.66 -13.92
C ARG A 138 -8.37 -5.71 -15.05
N ILE A 139 -9.14 -4.64 -15.25
CA ILE A 139 -8.88 -3.65 -16.30
C ILE A 139 -7.68 -2.78 -15.92
N LEU A 140 -7.61 -2.34 -14.66
CA LEU A 140 -6.50 -1.53 -14.15
C LEU A 140 -5.16 -2.29 -14.22
N CYS A 141 -5.12 -3.56 -13.80
CA CYS A 141 -3.98 -4.46 -13.98
C CYS A 141 -3.57 -4.58 -15.45
N SER A 142 -4.54 -4.76 -16.35
CA SER A 142 -4.24 -4.89 -17.77
C SER A 142 -3.68 -3.60 -18.38
N TYR A 143 -4.18 -2.43 -17.96
CA TYR A 143 -3.67 -1.13 -18.41
C TYR A 143 -2.28 -0.83 -17.85
N LEU A 144 -2.05 -1.14 -16.56
CA LEU A 144 -0.78 -0.92 -15.88
C LEU A 144 0.26 -2.04 -16.12
N ASP A 145 -0.07 -3.07 -16.91
CA ASP A 145 0.85 -4.17 -17.19
C ASP A 145 2.18 -3.67 -17.77
N GLN A 146 3.27 -4.17 -17.19
CA GLN A 146 4.65 -3.78 -17.50
C GLN A 146 5.32 -4.78 -18.47
N GLY A 147 4.53 -5.48 -19.28
CA GLY A 147 4.97 -6.48 -20.24
C GLY A 147 5.06 -7.90 -19.66
N ILE A 148 4.29 -8.18 -18.61
CA ILE A 148 4.19 -9.54 -18.03
C ILE A 148 3.11 -10.33 -18.77
N ALA A 149 2.00 -9.69 -19.11
CA ALA A 149 0.94 -10.33 -19.89
C ALA A 149 1.42 -10.61 -21.32
N ILE A 150 1.03 -11.79 -21.85
CA ILE A 150 1.28 -12.16 -23.24
C ILE A 150 0.57 -11.16 -24.19
N TRP A 151 -0.62 -10.71 -23.78
CA TRP A 151 -1.46 -9.79 -24.52
C TRP A 151 -1.30 -8.39 -23.93
N ASN A 152 -0.77 -7.47 -24.73
CA ASN A 152 -0.65 -6.08 -24.32
C ASN A 152 -2.04 -5.42 -24.30
N PHE A 153 -2.17 -4.37 -23.48
CA PHE A 153 -3.32 -3.49 -23.55
C PHE A 153 -3.50 -2.94 -24.98
N PRO A 154 -4.70 -3.05 -25.58
CA PRO A 154 -4.87 -2.86 -27.03
C PRO A 154 -4.74 -1.40 -27.48
N VAL A 155 -5.06 -0.43 -26.60
CA VAL A 155 -5.03 0.99 -26.92
C VAL A 155 -3.85 1.65 -26.23
N ARG A 156 -2.84 2.05 -27.01
CA ARG A 156 -1.61 2.68 -26.50
C ARG A 156 -1.69 4.21 -26.53
N ASN A 157 -0.86 4.85 -25.71
CA ASN A 157 -0.61 6.30 -25.69
C ASN A 157 -1.81 7.21 -25.35
N LYS A 158 -2.94 6.66 -24.92
CA LYS A 158 -4.12 7.39 -24.44
C LYS A 158 -4.20 7.40 -22.91
N THR A 159 -4.92 8.38 -22.35
CA THR A 159 -5.31 8.34 -20.93
C THR A 159 -6.17 7.12 -20.65
N PHE A 160 -6.23 6.68 -19.40
CA PHE A 160 -7.00 5.50 -19.00
C PHE A 160 -8.45 5.60 -19.49
N LEU A 161 -9.16 6.67 -19.16
CA LEU A 161 -10.56 6.84 -19.55
C LEU A 161 -10.75 6.93 -21.08
N SER A 162 -9.85 7.65 -21.77
CA SER A 162 -9.86 7.74 -23.24
C SER A 162 -9.60 6.41 -23.92
N ALA A 163 -8.79 5.55 -23.30
CA ALA A 163 -8.49 4.22 -23.79
C ALA A 163 -9.70 3.30 -23.62
N LEU A 164 -10.38 3.36 -22.46
CA LEU A 164 -11.64 2.64 -22.21
C LEU A 164 -12.75 3.07 -23.16
N ARG A 165 -12.94 4.38 -23.38
CA ARG A 165 -13.91 4.90 -24.36
C ARG A 165 -13.63 4.36 -25.77
N ALA A 166 -12.36 4.34 -26.18
CA ALA A 166 -11.97 3.80 -27.49
C ALA A 166 -12.22 2.29 -27.58
N MET A 167 -11.96 1.53 -26.50
CA MET A 167 -12.25 0.10 -26.46
C MET A 167 -13.75 -0.16 -26.54
N GLU A 168 -14.56 0.53 -25.74
CA GLU A 168 -16.02 0.35 -25.70
C GLU A 168 -16.69 0.69 -27.04
N ALA A 169 -16.17 1.69 -27.77
CA ALA A 169 -16.66 2.06 -29.09
C ALA A 169 -16.30 1.05 -30.20
N ASN A 170 -15.20 0.31 -30.05
CA ASN A 170 -14.64 -0.54 -31.11
C ASN A 170 -14.64 -2.04 -30.76
N SER A 171 -15.26 -2.44 -29.65
CA SER A 171 -15.31 -3.83 -29.20
C SER A 171 -16.71 -4.42 -29.34
N PHE A 172 -16.77 -5.71 -29.70
CA PHE A 172 -18.03 -6.48 -29.69
C PHE A 172 -18.50 -6.78 -28.26
N SER A 173 -17.59 -6.78 -27.29
CA SER A 173 -17.86 -6.96 -25.86
C SER A 173 -17.87 -5.61 -25.14
N SER A 174 -18.77 -5.46 -24.17
CA SER A 174 -18.89 -4.25 -23.32
C SER A 174 -18.27 -4.48 -21.94
N PHE A 175 -17.70 -3.43 -21.34
CA PHE A 175 -17.31 -3.44 -19.93
C PHE A 175 -18.53 -3.43 -18.99
N PHE A 176 -19.62 -2.82 -19.47
CA PHE A 176 -20.88 -2.62 -18.76
C PHE A 176 -21.91 -3.67 -19.15
N ARG A 177 -22.77 -4.05 -18.22
CA ARG A 177 -23.85 -5.04 -18.40
C ARG A 177 -25.14 -4.38 -18.89
N ARG A 178 -25.31 -3.08 -18.63
CA ARG A 178 -26.48 -2.27 -18.97
C ARG A 178 -26.09 -1.08 -19.83
N SER A 179 -27.09 -0.48 -20.48
CA SER A 179 -26.88 0.53 -21.51
C SER A 179 -26.57 1.92 -20.96
N ARG A 180 -26.97 2.25 -19.73
CA ARG A 180 -26.82 3.59 -19.13
C ARG A 180 -25.35 3.99 -18.99
N ALA A 181 -24.55 3.21 -18.26
CA ALA A 181 -23.11 3.46 -18.09
C ALA A 181 -22.35 3.44 -19.41
N LYS A 182 -22.73 2.53 -20.33
CA LYS A 182 -22.19 2.49 -21.69
C LYS A 182 -22.46 3.77 -22.49
N LYS A 183 -23.68 4.32 -22.43
CA LYS A 183 -23.99 5.60 -23.08
C LYS A 183 -23.22 6.75 -22.44
N LEU A 184 -23.16 6.78 -21.10
CA LEU A 184 -22.42 7.81 -20.37
C LEU A 184 -20.96 7.88 -20.82
N ILE A 185 -20.24 6.75 -20.87
CA ILE A 185 -18.82 6.77 -21.29
C ILE A 185 -18.63 7.18 -22.76
N LEU A 186 -19.57 6.88 -23.64
CA LEU A 186 -19.45 7.13 -25.08
C LEU A 186 -19.90 8.54 -25.49
N GLU A 187 -20.95 9.06 -24.85
CA GLU A 187 -21.68 10.26 -25.29
C GLU A 187 -21.44 11.49 -24.39
N SER A 188 -20.97 11.29 -23.15
CA SER A 188 -20.77 12.38 -22.18
C SER A 188 -19.29 12.61 -21.84
N ASN A 189 -19.00 13.74 -21.21
CA ASN A 189 -17.68 14.02 -20.64
C ASN A 189 -17.39 13.23 -19.37
N CYS A 190 -18.43 12.63 -18.76
CA CYS A 190 -18.35 11.88 -17.50
C CYS A 190 -17.87 12.71 -16.30
N ASP A 191 -18.37 13.94 -16.18
CA ASP A 191 -18.06 14.82 -15.06
C ASP A 191 -18.48 14.16 -13.73
N ILE A 192 -17.59 14.17 -12.73
CA ILE A 192 -17.80 13.43 -11.48
C ILE A 192 -19.06 13.90 -10.76
N ALA A 193 -19.33 15.21 -10.77
CA ALA A 193 -20.52 15.80 -10.16
C ALA A 193 -21.83 15.24 -10.74
N ASP A 194 -21.89 15.04 -12.07
CA ASP A 194 -23.09 14.50 -12.72
C ASP A 194 -23.31 13.02 -12.38
N LEU A 195 -22.23 12.23 -12.33
CA LEU A 195 -22.29 10.82 -11.92
C LEU A 195 -22.71 10.68 -10.45
N LEU A 196 -22.17 11.53 -9.57
CA LEU A 196 -22.54 11.58 -8.15
C LEU A 196 -23.95 12.10 -7.94
N LYS A 197 -24.46 12.99 -8.78
CA LYS A 197 -25.86 13.40 -8.76
C LYS A 197 -26.80 12.22 -9.03
N MET A 198 -26.41 11.30 -9.90
CA MET A 198 -27.18 10.08 -10.12
C MET A 198 -27.08 9.12 -8.93
N LEU A 199 -25.88 8.86 -8.42
CA LEU A 199 -25.62 7.88 -7.36
C LEU A 199 -26.07 8.35 -5.97
N VAL A 200 -25.78 9.59 -5.63
CA VAL A 200 -25.88 10.15 -4.27
C VAL A 200 -26.96 11.21 -4.19
N GLY A 201 -27.12 12.05 -5.22
CA GLY A 201 -28.15 13.09 -5.30
C GLY A 201 -27.81 14.34 -4.51
N ASP A 202 -27.54 14.21 -3.21
CA ASP A 202 -27.19 15.32 -2.31
C ASP A 202 -25.70 15.71 -2.45
N GLU A 203 -25.44 16.92 -2.98
CA GLU A 203 -24.10 17.48 -3.22
C GLU A 203 -23.25 17.56 -1.94
N SER A 204 -23.88 17.75 -0.77
CA SER A 204 -23.15 17.79 0.52
C SER A 204 -22.49 16.46 0.90
N LEU A 205 -22.83 15.37 0.20
CA LEU A 205 -22.31 14.04 0.47
C LEU A 205 -21.27 13.58 -0.56
N TYR A 206 -20.98 14.37 -1.60
CA TYR A 206 -20.13 13.97 -2.71
C TYR A 206 -18.69 13.73 -2.28
N GLU A 207 -18.10 14.66 -1.51
CA GLU A 207 -16.75 14.47 -0.95
C GLU A 207 -16.68 13.16 -0.17
N ARG A 208 -17.62 12.97 0.76
CA ARG A 208 -17.66 11.78 1.59
C ARG A 208 -17.79 10.50 0.77
N TYR A 209 -18.64 10.50 -0.25
CA TYR A 209 -18.84 9.33 -1.10
C TYR A 209 -17.56 8.95 -1.85
N LEU A 210 -16.82 9.94 -2.37
CA LEU A 210 -15.54 9.69 -3.05
C LEU A 210 -14.47 9.15 -2.09
N PHE A 211 -14.42 9.66 -0.85
CA PHE A 211 -13.57 9.08 0.19
C PHE A 211 -13.94 7.63 0.50
N ASP A 212 -15.23 7.35 0.70
CA ASP A 212 -15.72 5.99 0.95
C ASP A 212 -15.37 5.03 -0.21
N GLN A 213 -15.50 5.48 -1.45
CA GLN A 213 -15.18 4.70 -2.65
C GLN A 213 -13.66 4.42 -2.74
N GLN A 214 -12.83 5.46 -2.68
CA GLN A 214 -11.39 5.31 -2.92
C GLN A 214 -10.66 4.62 -1.75
N PHE A 215 -11.18 4.72 -0.52
CA PHE A 215 -10.63 3.97 0.63
C PHE A 215 -11.09 2.50 0.68
N ALA A 216 -12.15 2.11 -0.04
CA ALA A 216 -12.55 0.71 -0.15
C ALA A 216 -11.44 -0.16 -0.76
N HIS A 217 -10.53 0.46 -1.52
CA HIS A 217 -9.33 -0.17 -2.09
C HIS A 217 -8.12 0.76 -2.01
N GLN A 218 -7.88 1.35 -0.83
CA GLN A 218 -6.85 2.36 -0.58
C GLN A 218 -5.45 2.07 -1.15
N GLY A 219 -5.06 0.79 -1.29
CA GLY A 219 -3.78 0.43 -1.89
C GLY A 219 -3.72 0.63 -3.41
N TRP A 220 -4.82 0.35 -4.13
CA TRP A 220 -4.93 0.65 -5.56
C TRP A 220 -5.02 2.17 -5.78
N SER A 221 -5.90 2.85 -5.05
CA SER A 221 -6.04 4.31 -5.11
C SER A 221 -4.73 5.03 -4.80
N GLY A 222 -4.03 4.61 -3.75
CA GLY A 222 -2.72 5.14 -3.37
C GLY A 222 -1.64 4.90 -4.44
N MET A 223 -1.66 3.73 -5.08
CA MET A 223 -0.77 3.43 -6.20
C MET A 223 -1.09 4.29 -7.43
N VAL A 224 -2.36 4.48 -7.76
CA VAL A 224 -2.78 5.36 -8.86
C VAL A 224 -2.34 6.80 -8.60
N SER A 225 -2.57 7.33 -7.40
CA SER A 225 -2.10 8.65 -6.98
C SER A 225 -0.58 8.78 -7.15
N THR A 226 0.18 7.77 -6.72
CA THR A 226 1.65 7.78 -6.80
C THR A 226 2.14 7.73 -8.25
N ILE A 227 1.54 6.89 -9.10
CA ILE A 227 1.89 6.79 -10.53
C ILE A 227 1.55 8.08 -11.28
N GLU A 228 0.43 8.72 -10.94
CA GLU A 228 0.03 10.01 -11.53
C GLU A 228 1.07 11.10 -11.24
N ASP A 229 1.51 11.22 -9.98
CA ASP A 229 2.48 12.24 -9.56
C ASP A 229 3.92 11.89 -9.97
N GLN A 230 4.24 10.60 -10.02
CA GLN A 230 5.57 10.08 -10.32
C GLN A 230 5.52 8.96 -11.37
N PRO A 231 5.29 9.28 -12.66
CA PRO A 231 5.13 8.27 -13.72
C PRO A 231 6.36 7.38 -13.93
N TYR A 232 7.53 7.79 -13.44
CA TYR A 232 8.79 7.06 -13.53
C TYR A 232 8.94 5.93 -12.50
N THR A 233 8.00 5.79 -11.56
CA THR A 233 7.96 4.67 -10.58
C THR A 233 7.72 3.33 -11.27
N ILE A 234 7.06 3.34 -12.42
CA ILE A 234 6.90 2.18 -13.31
C ILE A 234 7.86 2.27 -14.51
N LEU A 235 8.23 1.11 -15.06
CA LEU A 235 9.24 1.00 -16.13
C LEU A 235 8.72 1.49 -17.48
N ASP A 236 7.45 1.23 -17.76
CA ASP A 236 6.73 1.66 -18.97
C ASP A 236 5.58 2.60 -18.53
N PRO A 237 5.82 3.93 -18.53
CA PRO A 237 4.87 4.90 -18.03
C PRO A 237 3.49 4.82 -18.68
N ARG A 238 2.46 5.09 -17.88
CA ARG A 238 1.05 5.06 -18.27
C ARG A 238 0.38 6.39 -17.93
N LYS A 239 -0.59 6.81 -18.75
CA LYS A 239 -1.35 8.05 -18.53
C LYS A 239 -2.58 7.74 -17.69
N LEU A 240 -2.39 7.62 -16.39
CA LEU A 240 -3.46 7.32 -15.43
C LEU A 240 -3.57 8.49 -14.45
N SER A 241 -4.80 8.89 -14.13
CA SER A 241 -5.11 9.93 -13.15
C SER A 241 -6.09 9.40 -12.10
N MET A 242 -6.11 10.03 -10.92
CA MET A 242 -7.15 9.75 -9.91
C MET A 242 -8.55 10.04 -10.45
N HIS A 243 -8.70 11.09 -11.25
CA HIS A 243 -9.95 11.41 -11.95
C HIS A 243 -10.43 10.22 -12.81
N ASP A 244 -9.56 9.68 -13.67
CA ASP A 244 -9.94 8.59 -14.58
C ASP A 244 -10.34 7.31 -13.81
N LEU A 245 -9.69 7.04 -12.67
CA LEU A 245 -10.05 5.91 -11.79
C LEU A 245 -11.44 6.11 -11.17
N ILE A 246 -11.68 7.26 -10.55
CA ILE A 246 -12.95 7.60 -9.89
C ILE A 246 -14.11 7.54 -10.89
N VAL A 247 -13.96 8.19 -12.05
CA VAL A 247 -15.00 8.19 -13.09
C VAL A 247 -15.34 6.78 -13.53
N PHE A 248 -14.32 5.95 -13.80
CA PHE A 248 -14.56 4.58 -14.25
C PHE A 248 -15.26 3.75 -13.17
N GLU A 249 -14.87 3.91 -11.91
CA GLU A 249 -15.51 3.21 -10.79
C GLU A 249 -16.96 3.66 -10.57
N LEU A 250 -17.25 4.96 -10.64
CA LEU A 250 -18.63 5.48 -10.58
C LEU A 250 -19.52 4.92 -11.70
N LEU A 251 -18.98 4.80 -12.92
CA LEU A 251 -19.71 4.19 -14.04
C LEU A 251 -20.01 2.69 -13.77
N LEU A 252 -19.05 1.95 -13.20
CA LEU A 252 -19.27 0.55 -12.81
C LEU A 252 -20.28 0.42 -11.68
N GLU A 253 -20.31 1.35 -10.71
CA GLU A 253 -21.32 1.38 -9.66
C GLU A 253 -22.72 1.62 -10.21
N ILE A 254 -22.88 2.59 -11.13
CA ILE A 254 -24.15 2.84 -11.82
C ILE A 254 -24.60 1.59 -12.57
N ASP A 255 -23.69 0.92 -13.30
CA ASP A 255 -24.00 -0.32 -14.01
C ASP A 255 -24.43 -1.46 -13.06
N ALA A 256 -23.76 -1.59 -11.91
CA ALA A 256 -24.07 -2.58 -10.90
C ALA A 256 -25.45 -2.36 -10.25
N LEU A 257 -25.83 -1.09 -10.01
CA LEU A 257 -27.15 -0.73 -9.51
C LEU A 257 -28.22 -0.92 -10.58
N ASP A 258 -27.97 -0.53 -11.83
CA ASP A 258 -28.87 -0.78 -12.95
C ASP A 258 -29.10 -2.28 -13.17
N MET A 259 -28.07 -3.10 -12.97
CA MET A 259 -28.20 -4.55 -13.04
C MET A 259 -29.10 -5.09 -11.94
N SER A 260 -28.88 -4.64 -10.69
CA SER A 260 -29.54 -5.17 -9.50
C SER A 260 -30.99 -4.71 -9.36
N PHE A 261 -31.31 -3.49 -9.80
CA PHE A 261 -32.64 -2.88 -9.67
C PHE A 261 -33.33 -2.61 -11.01
N SER A 262 -32.83 -3.18 -12.11
CA SER A 262 -33.36 -2.94 -13.46
C SER A 262 -33.45 -1.44 -13.84
N GLY A 263 -32.58 -0.62 -13.25
CA GLY A 263 -32.52 0.83 -13.46
C GLY A 263 -33.49 1.67 -12.63
N ASP A 264 -34.31 1.05 -11.77
CA ASP A 264 -35.25 1.72 -10.85
C ASP A 264 -34.69 1.75 -9.43
N TRP A 265 -33.66 2.57 -9.24
CA TRP A 265 -33.05 2.82 -7.94
C TRP A 265 -32.97 4.32 -7.68
N LYS A 266 -33.06 4.70 -6.42
CA LYS A 266 -33.02 6.10 -5.99
C LYS A 266 -31.62 6.48 -5.50
N PRO A 267 -31.20 7.75 -5.68
CA PRO A 267 -29.95 8.23 -5.13
C PRO A 267 -29.85 7.96 -3.63
N LEU A 268 -28.65 7.65 -3.17
CA LEU A 268 -28.40 7.23 -1.79
C LEU A 268 -28.87 8.26 -0.76
N GLY A 269 -28.70 9.55 -1.06
CA GLY A 269 -29.04 10.66 -0.18
C GLY A 269 -30.53 10.77 0.15
N GLU A 270 -31.41 10.29 -0.72
CA GLU A 270 -32.86 10.36 -0.50
C GLU A 270 -33.35 9.44 0.63
N ASN A 271 -32.62 8.35 0.90
CA ASN A 271 -33.01 7.33 1.88
C ASN A 271 -32.14 7.35 3.14
N LEU A 272 -31.37 8.42 3.37
CA LEU A 272 -30.60 8.57 4.60
C LEU A 272 -31.50 8.96 5.76
N LEU A 273 -31.56 8.09 6.77
CA LEU A 273 -32.29 8.36 8.02
C LEU A 273 -31.63 9.44 8.87
N VAL A 274 -30.30 9.53 8.81
CA VAL A 274 -29.47 10.47 9.58
C VAL A 274 -28.37 10.98 8.68
N LYS A 275 -28.23 12.31 8.56
CA LYS A 275 -27.09 12.90 7.87
C LYS A 275 -25.81 12.64 8.65
N PRO A 276 -24.74 12.14 8.01
CA PRO A 276 -23.47 11.92 8.69
C PRO A 276 -22.87 13.25 9.14
N THR A 277 -22.07 13.22 10.20
CA THR A 277 -21.19 14.35 10.55
C THR A 277 -20.18 14.60 9.44
N GLU A 278 -19.74 15.85 9.29
CA GLU A 278 -18.66 16.22 8.37
C GLU A 278 -17.46 15.27 8.49
N LEU A 279 -16.89 14.89 7.34
CA LEU A 279 -15.87 13.85 7.21
C LEU A 279 -14.68 14.10 8.18
N PHE A 280 -14.15 15.33 8.17
CA PHE A 280 -12.99 15.75 8.95
C PHE A 280 -13.33 16.66 10.14
N ALA A 281 -14.57 16.63 10.63
CA ALA A 281 -14.90 17.33 11.88
C ALA A 281 -14.02 16.87 13.04
N ASP A 282 -13.82 17.73 14.04
CA ASP A 282 -13.03 17.39 15.22
C ASP A 282 -13.49 16.08 15.86
N VAL A 283 -12.52 15.29 16.31
CA VAL A 283 -12.75 14.02 17.00
C VAL A 283 -12.51 14.26 18.49
N PRO A 284 -13.56 14.38 19.31
CA PRO A 284 -13.42 14.66 20.73
C PRO A 284 -12.73 13.48 21.44
N GLU A 285 -11.96 13.82 22.48
CA GLU A 285 -11.38 12.80 23.36
C GLU A 285 -12.50 12.12 24.18
N THR A 286 -12.36 10.82 24.38
CA THR A 286 -13.29 10.02 25.19
C THR A 286 -12.51 9.33 26.29
N GLU A 287 -13.19 8.88 27.34
CA GLU A 287 -12.55 8.15 28.43
C GLU A 287 -11.77 6.92 27.94
N LEU A 288 -12.29 6.21 26.93
CA LEU A 288 -11.60 5.08 26.30
C LEU A 288 -10.26 5.51 25.69
N HIS A 289 -10.23 6.64 24.97
CA HIS A 289 -8.98 7.17 24.42
C HIS A 289 -7.96 7.46 25.53
N GLU A 290 -8.40 8.11 26.61
CA GLU A 290 -7.54 8.44 27.74
C GLU A 290 -6.93 7.18 28.40
N VAL A 291 -7.75 6.15 28.60
CA VAL A 291 -7.28 4.87 29.16
C VAL A 291 -6.33 4.14 28.21
N LEU A 292 -6.60 4.13 26.91
CA LEU A 292 -5.67 3.56 25.92
C LEU A 292 -4.33 4.30 25.90
N PHE A 293 -4.33 5.63 26.04
CA PHE A 293 -3.09 6.40 26.11
C PHE A 293 -2.31 6.16 27.41
N ILE A 294 -2.98 6.00 28.55
CA ILE A 294 -2.33 5.58 29.80
C ILE A 294 -1.64 4.23 29.59
N TRP A 295 -2.33 3.27 28.98
CA TRP A 295 -1.76 1.96 28.67
C TRP A 295 -0.57 2.02 27.71
N GLN A 296 -0.71 2.77 26.61
CA GLN A 296 0.36 2.93 25.62
C GLN A 296 1.61 3.54 26.25
N GLU A 297 1.47 4.62 27.02
CA GLU A 297 2.61 5.25 27.70
C GLU A 297 3.21 4.33 28.76
N ALA A 298 2.41 3.59 29.51
CA ALA A 298 2.92 2.62 30.48
C ALA A 298 3.71 1.50 29.80
N PHE A 299 3.24 1.00 28.65
CA PHE A 299 3.94 0.00 27.85
C PHE A 299 5.27 0.54 27.31
N GLU A 300 5.26 1.70 26.67
CA GLU A 300 6.47 2.34 26.14
C GLU A 300 7.48 2.65 27.26
N LYS A 301 7.03 3.14 28.41
CA LYS A 301 7.89 3.45 29.55
C LYS A 301 8.46 2.20 30.23
N SER A 302 7.68 1.12 30.31
CA SER A 302 8.17 -0.16 30.83
C SER A 302 9.33 -0.69 29.98
N TYR A 303 9.20 -0.59 28.65
CA TYR A 303 10.27 -0.98 27.72
C TYR A 303 11.46 0.00 27.78
N HIS A 304 11.18 1.30 27.77
CA HIS A 304 12.21 2.35 27.86
C HIS A 304 13.08 2.18 29.11
N ASP A 305 12.48 1.97 30.28
CA ASP A 305 13.23 1.87 31.54
C ASP A 305 14.13 0.61 31.55
N GLN A 306 13.68 -0.49 30.93
CA GLN A 306 14.53 -1.69 30.71
C GLN A 306 15.71 -1.41 29.78
N VAL A 307 15.47 -0.73 28.65
CA VAL A 307 16.54 -0.37 27.70
C VAL A 307 17.56 0.57 28.35
N MET A 308 17.09 1.59 29.08
CA MET A 308 17.95 2.52 29.80
C MET A 308 18.77 1.85 30.90
N ALA A 309 18.16 0.94 31.66
CA ALA A 309 18.89 0.14 32.63
C ALA A 309 19.99 -0.69 31.96
N GLY A 310 19.69 -1.33 30.82
CA GLY A 310 20.68 -2.06 30.01
C GLY A 310 21.85 -1.19 29.56
N LEU A 311 21.57 0.03 29.07
CA LEU A 311 22.62 0.98 28.66
C LEU A 311 23.50 1.44 29.83
N VAL A 312 22.91 1.68 31.01
CA VAL A 312 23.65 2.08 32.21
C VAL A 312 24.51 0.94 32.75
N MET A 313 24.00 -0.29 32.70
CA MET A 313 24.73 -1.50 33.11
C MET A 313 25.86 -1.84 32.13
N GLN A 314 25.67 -1.57 30.84
CA GLN A 314 26.64 -1.83 29.78
C GLN A 314 27.72 -0.74 29.70
N LYS A 315 28.44 -0.50 30.80
CA LYS A 315 29.75 0.17 30.75
C LYS A 315 30.77 -0.79 30.13
N ASN A 316 30.77 -0.89 28.80
CA ASN A 316 31.84 -1.59 28.11
C ASN A 316 33.12 -0.78 28.22
N GLU A 317 34.12 -1.32 28.93
CA GLU A 317 35.51 -0.90 28.74
C GLU A 317 35.88 -1.21 27.28
N LYS A 318 36.29 -0.19 26.53
CA LYS A 318 36.84 -0.41 25.19
C LYS A 318 38.11 -1.23 25.34
N GLN A 319 38.05 -2.53 25.06
CA GLN A 319 39.26 -3.32 24.90
C GLN A 319 39.97 -2.82 23.64
N GLU A 320 41.18 -2.29 23.80
CA GLU A 320 42.06 -2.02 22.67
C GLU A 320 42.50 -3.36 22.07
N ILE A 321 41.95 -3.70 20.91
CA ILE A 321 42.33 -4.89 20.14
C ILE A 321 43.67 -4.59 19.47
N THR A 322 44.75 -5.11 20.03
CA THR A 322 46.13 -4.86 19.55
C THR A 322 46.47 -5.67 18.30
N ASN A 323 45.90 -6.87 18.15
CA ASN A 323 46.11 -7.73 16.98
C ASN A 323 44.77 -8.13 16.39
N LYS A 324 44.54 -7.79 15.12
CA LYS A 324 43.24 -7.92 14.46
C LYS A 324 43.22 -9.13 13.55
N SER A 325 42.26 -10.04 13.71
CA SER A 325 42.10 -11.19 12.81
C SER A 325 41.68 -10.75 11.40
N PHE A 326 40.69 -9.86 11.33
CA PHE A 326 40.26 -9.16 10.12
C PHE A 326 39.51 -7.87 10.48
N GLN A 327 39.33 -7.04 9.46
CA GLN A 327 38.44 -5.87 9.52
C GLN A 327 37.35 -6.01 8.47
N ALA A 328 36.11 -5.65 8.82
CA ALA A 328 34.98 -5.72 7.90
C ALA A 328 34.12 -4.46 7.99
N MET A 329 33.61 -3.99 6.84
CA MET A 329 32.68 -2.87 6.74
C MET A 329 31.31 -3.39 6.31
N PHE A 330 30.28 -3.06 7.06
CA PHE A 330 28.88 -3.42 6.80
C PHE A 330 28.04 -2.18 6.61
N CYS A 331 26.85 -2.32 6.01
CA CYS A 331 25.89 -1.22 5.98
C CYS A 331 25.59 -0.73 7.41
N ILE A 332 25.33 0.56 7.59
CA ILE A 332 24.89 1.13 8.88
C ILE A 332 23.47 0.69 9.30
N ASP A 333 22.79 -0.05 8.43
CA ASP A 333 21.48 -0.65 8.68
C ASP A 333 21.47 -1.49 9.97
N ASP A 334 20.41 -1.35 10.77
CA ASP A 334 20.28 -1.99 12.08
C ASP A 334 20.24 -3.52 11.99
N ARG A 335 19.79 -4.07 10.86
CA ARG A 335 19.78 -5.51 10.60
C ARG A 335 21.19 -6.09 10.53
N GLU A 336 22.15 -5.33 10.01
CA GLU A 336 23.57 -5.74 9.96
C GLU A 336 24.24 -5.68 11.33
N CYS A 337 23.67 -4.94 12.30
CA CYS A 337 24.23 -4.88 13.65
C CYS A 337 24.21 -6.25 14.35
N SER A 338 23.21 -7.08 14.08
CA SER A 338 23.14 -8.44 14.64
C SER A 338 24.29 -9.33 14.17
N ILE A 339 24.62 -9.28 12.87
CA ILE A 339 25.73 -10.01 12.25
C ILE A 339 27.07 -9.51 12.80
N ARG A 340 27.23 -8.19 12.89
CA ARG A 340 28.45 -7.57 13.43
C ARG A 340 28.73 -8.02 14.87
N ARG A 341 27.72 -7.92 15.75
CA ARG A 341 27.82 -8.36 17.14
C ARG A 341 28.14 -9.85 17.24
N TYR A 342 27.51 -10.66 16.41
CA TYR A 342 27.79 -12.10 16.35
C TYR A 342 29.25 -12.36 15.94
N LEU A 343 29.79 -11.66 14.94
CA LEU A 343 31.20 -11.80 14.57
C LEU A 343 32.14 -11.37 15.70
N GLU A 344 31.88 -10.24 16.34
CA GLU A 344 32.67 -9.70 17.46
C GLU A 344 32.60 -10.59 18.71
N GLU A 345 31.49 -11.29 18.92
CA GLU A 345 31.33 -12.26 20.02
C GLU A 345 32.14 -13.54 19.78
N PHE A 346 32.12 -14.07 18.55
CA PHE A 346 32.82 -15.32 18.20
C PHE A 346 34.31 -15.12 17.89
N ASP A 347 34.69 -13.95 17.39
CA ASP A 347 36.06 -13.52 17.19
C ASP A 347 36.29 -12.16 17.86
N PRO A 348 36.67 -12.15 19.15
CA PRO A 348 36.94 -10.91 19.90
C PRO A 348 38.11 -10.09 19.35
N THR A 349 38.86 -10.63 18.39
CA THR A 349 39.97 -9.94 17.73
C THR A 349 39.58 -9.38 16.36
N CYS A 350 38.36 -9.62 15.88
CA CYS A 350 37.88 -8.94 14.67
C CYS A 350 37.41 -7.52 14.98
N GLU A 351 37.38 -6.67 13.95
CA GLU A 351 36.87 -5.31 14.07
C GLU A 351 35.86 -5.03 12.96
N THR A 352 34.63 -4.69 13.34
CA THR A 352 33.57 -4.40 12.37
C THR A 352 33.15 -2.94 12.40
N PHE A 353 32.91 -2.37 11.22
CA PHE A 353 32.50 -0.98 11.04
C PHE A 353 31.14 -0.91 10.34
N GLY A 354 30.34 0.10 10.70
CA GLY A 354 29.16 0.48 9.93
C GLY A 354 29.51 1.61 8.96
N THR A 355 29.08 1.51 7.70
CA THR A 355 29.25 2.56 6.69
C THR A 355 27.91 2.99 6.11
N PRO A 356 27.61 4.30 6.06
CA PRO A 356 26.43 4.81 5.40
C PRO A 356 26.62 4.87 3.88
N GLY A 357 25.53 5.17 3.16
CA GLY A 357 25.64 5.68 1.80
C GLY A 357 26.11 4.67 0.74
N PHE A 358 25.77 3.39 0.89
CA PHE A 358 26.15 2.33 -0.06
C PHE A 358 27.66 2.29 -0.33
N PHE A 359 28.47 2.34 0.75
CA PHE A 359 29.93 2.30 0.69
C PHE A 359 30.57 3.45 -0.12
N GLY A 360 29.83 4.55 -0.34
CA GLY A 360 30.30 5.69 -1.12
C GLY A 360 30.39 5.44 -2.62
N VAL A 361 29.66 4.44 -3.14
CA VAL A 361 29.63 4.11 -4.57
C VAL A 361 28.25 4.43 -5.16
N GLU A 362 28.21 5.14 -6.28
CA GLU A 362 26.97 5.46 -6.99
C GLU A 362 27.00 4.99 -8.46
N PHE A 363 26.05 4.15 -8.87
CA PHE A 363 25.93 3.74 -10.26
C PHE A 363 24.49 3.38 -10.63
N TYR A 364 24.21 3.38 -11.93
CA TYR A 364 23.12 2.61 -12.50
C TYR A 364 23.62 1.20 -12.81
N TYR A 365 22.80 0.18 -12.54
CA TYR A 365 23.09 -1.20 -12.90
C TYR A 365 22.13 -1.70 -13.98
N GLN A 366 22.67 -2.20 -15.09
CA GLN A 366 21.91 -2.90 -16.12
C GLN A 366 22.32 -4.37 -16.15
N PRO A 367 21.42 -5.31 -15.81
CA PRO A 367 21.73 -6.73 -15.96
C PRO A 367 21.84 -7.11 -17.44
N GLU A 368 22.58 -8.17 -17.72
CA GLU A 368 22.75 -8.70 -19.09
C GLU A 368 21.40 -8.91 -19.78
N GLY A 369 21.22 -8.44 -21.01
CA GLY A 369 19.95 -8.57 -21.74
C GLY A 369 18.73 -7.93 -21.06
N GLY A 370 18.93 -7.13 -19.99
CA GLY A 370 17.90 -6.32 -19.37
C GLY A 370 17.58 -5.12 -20.24
N LYS A 371 16.29 -4.84 -20.45
CA LYS A 371 15.84 -3.65 -21.20
C LYS A 371 15.98 -2.36 -20.38
N PHE A 372 15.97 -2.48 -19.07
CA PHE A 372 15.98 -1.37 -18.11
C PHE A 372 17.20 -1.47 -17.19
N TYR A 373 17.61 -0.33 -16.65
CA TYR A 373 18.64 -0.22 -15.63
C TYR A 373 18.02 0.28 -14.31
N THR A 374 18.67 -0.01 -13.20
CA THR A 374 18.22 0.35 -11.84
C THR A 374 19.23 1.29 -11.20
N LYS A 375 18.74 2.29 -10.46
CA LYS A 375 19.55 3.19 -9.65
C LYS A 375 20.08 2.46 -8.41
N VAL A 376 21.39 2.36 -8.26
CA VAL A 376 22.08 1.70 -7.13
C VAL A 376 22.94 2.74 -6.42
N CYS A 377 22.30 3.51 -5.55
CA CYS A 377 22.93 4.55 -4.72
C CYS A 377 21.90 5.07 -3.69
N PRO A 378 22.31 5.92 -2.73
CA PRO A 378 21.36 6.61 -1.86
C PRO A 378 20.34 7.46 -2.64
N ALA A 379 19.11 7.56 -2.12
CA ALA A 379 17.99 8.22 -2.78
C ALA A 379 18.27 9.62 -3.39
N PRO A 380 18.96 10.56 -2.71
CA PRO A 380 19.21 11.91 -3.26
C PRO A 380 20.33 11.97 -4.31
N VAL A 381 21.13 10.91 -4.46
CA VAL A 381 22.29 10.90 -5.35
C VAL A 381 21.84 10.57 -6.77
N MET A 382 22.31 11.27 -7.80
CA MET A 382 22.08 10.90 -9.19
C MET A 382 23.37 10.32 -9.76
N PRO A 383 23.45 9.00 -10.01
CA PRO A 383 24.67 8.38 -10.51
C PRO A 383 25.09 8.93 -11.87
N LYS A 384 26.39 8.94 -12.12
CA LYS A 384 26.98 9.26 -13.44
C LYS A 384 27.34 8.02 -14.23
N PHE A 385 27.67 6.94 -13.54
CA PHE A 385 28.19 5.71 -14.12
C PHE A 385 27.07 4.71 -14.41
N LEU A 386 27.19 3.97 -15.51
CA LEU A 386 26.34 2.83 -15.82
C LEU A 386 27.18 1.56 -15.86
N ILE A 387 26.93 0.67 -14.91
CA ILE A 387 27.54 -0.67 -14.84
C ILE A 387 26.64 -1.65 -15.57
N LYS A 388 27.14 -2.29 -16.63
CA LYS A 388 26.42 -3.32 -17.38
C LYS A 388 27.02 -4.70 -17.14
N GLY A 389 26.15 -5.67 -16.87
CA GLY A 389 26.51 -7.09 -16.92
C GLY A 389 26.66 -7.56 -18.36
N VAL A 390 27.83 -8.13 -18.68
CA VAL A 390 28.16 -8.74 -19.97
C VAL A 390 28.54 -10.19 -19.71
N GLY A 391 27.72 -11.13 -20.19
CA GLY A 391 27.97 -12.55 -20.06
C GLY A 391 28.01 -13.25 -21.41
N GLN A 392 28.48 -14.49 -21.40
CA GLN A 392 28.44 -15.40 -22.55
C GLN A 392 27.45 -16.56 -22.34
N GLU A 393 26.70 -16.57 -21.23
CA GLU A 393 25.84 -17.71 -20.88
C GLU A 393 24.47 -17.59 -21.56
N LYS A 394 24.10 -18.65 -22.28
CA LYS A 394 22.75 -18.78 -22.87
C LYS A 394 21.74 -18.92 -21.74
N ARG A 395 20.88 -17.91 -21.56
CA ARG A 395 19.67 -18.04 -20.73
C ARG A 395 18.85 -19.24 -21.20
N GLU A 396 18.40 -20.06 -20.26
CA GLU A 396 17.38 -21.08 -20.52
C GLU A 396 16.15 -20.38 -21.10
N LYS A 397 15.82 -20.71 -22.34
CA LYS A 397 14.65 -20.19 -23.02
C LYS A 397 13.55 -21.21 -22.87
N ASP A 398 12.41 -20.75 -22.40
CA ASP A 398 11.21 -21.54 -22.50
C ASP A 398 10.61 -21.40 -23.90
N LEU A 399 10.49 -22.52 -24.62
CA LEU A 399 9.85 -22.58 -25.94
C LEU A 399 8.36 -22.18 -25.86
N TYR A 400 7.71 -22.34 -24.70
CA TYR A 400 6.34 -21.88 -24.46
C TYR A 400 6.22 -20.36 -24.51
N LEU A 401 7.22 -19.64 -23.99
CA LEU A 401 7.29 -18.18 -23.92
C LEU A 401 8.02 -17.56 -25.12
N ALA A 402 8.42 -18.37 -26.10
CA ALA A 402 9.09 -17.89 -27.29
C ALA A 402 8.10 -17.15 -28.20
N LYS A 403 8.50 -16.00 -28.73
CA LYS A 403 7.66 -15.11 -29.56
C LYS A 403 6.95 -15.81 -30.75
N HIS A 404 7.48 -16.94 -31.24
CA HIS A 404 6.93 -17.72 -32.36
C HIS A 404 5.84 -18.71 -31.95
N SER A 405 5.67 -19.00 -30.64
CA SER A 405 4.61 -19.87 -30.13
C SER A 405 3.21 -19.27 -30.24
N HIS A 406 3.13 -18.00 -30.64
CA HIS A 406 1.91 -17.20 -30.65
C HIS A 406 1.34 -16.94 -32.06
N SER A 407 1.87 -17.57 -33.11
CA SER A 407 1.27 -17.55 -34.44
C SER A 407 0.11 -18.55 -34.53
N SER A 408 -0.91 -18.32 -35.37
CA SER A 408 -2.06 -19.23 -35.50
C SER A 408 -1.68 -20.65 -35.92
N TYR A 409 -0.64 -20.80 -36.76
CA TYR A 409 -0.13 -22.11 -37.18
C TYR A 409 0.86 -22.73 -36.19
N GLY A 410 1.80 -21.94 -35.65
CA GLY A 410 2.77 -22.42 -34.65
C GLY A 410 2.13 -22.73 -33.30
N GLY A 411 1.20 -21.89 -32.86
CA GLY A 411 0.44 -22.05 -31.62
C GLY A 411 -0.50 -23.26 -31.65
N GLY A 412 -1.10 -23.58 -32.80
CA GLY A 412 -1.90 -24.80 -32.97
C GLY A 412 -1.07 -26.08 -32.79
N LEU A 413 0.10 -26.16 -33.42
CA LEU A 413 1.03 -27.29 -33.26
C LEU A 413 1.57 -27.42 -31.84
N ILE A 414 1.93 -26.29 -31.22
CA ILE A 414 2.45 -26.24 -29.85
C ILE A 414 1.36 -26.61 -28.84
N SER A 415 0.12 -26.15 -29.02
CA SER A 415 -1.00 -26.48 -28.14
C SER A 415 -1.34 -27.97 -28.15
N GLN A 416 -1.27 -28.62 -29.32
CA GLN A 416 -1.60 -30.06 -29.43
C GLN A 416 -0.49 -31.00 -28.96
N THR A 417 0.76 -30.53 -28.91
CA THR A 417 1.91 -31.36 -28.54
C THR A 417 2.50 -30.93 -27.19
N LEU A 418 3.06 -29.72 -27.15
CA LEU A 418 3.74 -29.16 -26.00
C LEU A 418 2.76 -28.69 -24.91
N GLY A 419 1.52 -28.31 -25.25
CA GLY A 419 0.49 -27.88 -24.29
C GLY A 419 0.09 -28.98 -23.29
N PHE A 420 -0.11 -30.21 -23.77
CA PHE A 420 -0.34 -31.38 -22.89
C PHE A 420 0.87 -31.67 -22.01
N TRP A 421 2.08 -31.56 -22.56
CA TRP A 421 3.31 -31.73 -21.79
C TRP A 421 3.48 -30.65 -20.71
N SER A 422 3.04 -29.42 -20.98
CA SER A 422 3.03 -28.32 -20.01
C SER A 422 2.05 -28.61 -18.87
N ALA A 423 0.83 -29.07 -19.15
CA ALA A 423 -0.14 -29.46 -18.13
C ALA A 423 0.37 -30.61 -17.25
N PHE A 424 1.01 -31.61 -17.85
CA PHE A 424 1.67 -32.70 -17.13
C PHE A 424 2.84 -32.22 -16.27
N SER A 425 3.69 -31.35 -16.81
CA SER A 425 4.82 -30.74 -16.07
C SER A 425 4.32 -29.86 -14.91
N LEU A 426 3.22 -29.14 -15.10
CA LEU A 426 2.58 -28.32 -14.07
C LEU A 426 1.99 -29.19 -12.96
N PHE A 427 1.33 -30.31 -13.32
CA PHE A 427 0.87 -31.32 -12.37
C PHE A 427 2.02 -31.91 -11.54
N ILE A 428 3.14 -32.28 -12.17
CA ILE A 428 4.33 -32.75 -11.44
C ILE A 428 4.88 -31.65 -10.51
N ASN A 429 4.93 -30.39 -10.98
CA ASN A 429 5.43 -29.28 -10.17
C ASN A 429 4.56 -28.98 -8.93
N ILE A 430 3.27 -29.36 -8.92
CA ILE A 430 2.44 -29.28 -7.71
C ILE A 430 2.99 -30.22 -6.61
N PHE A 431 3.43 -31.42 -6.99
CA PHE A 431 3.96 -32.42 -6.03
C PHE A 431 5.46 -32.30 -5.80
N LYS A 432 6.21 -31.76 -6.76
CA LYS A 432 7.66 -31.58 -6.70
C LYS A 432 8.04 -30.24 -7.33
N PRO A 433 7.87 -29.13 -6.60
CA PRO A 433 8.13 -27.80 -7.13
C PRO A 433 9.59 -27.66 -7.53
N SER A 434 9.82 -27.16 -8.76
CA SER A 434 11.14 -26.91 -9.31
C SER A 434 11.19 -25.51 -9.93
N MET A 435 12.37 -24.88 -9.95
CA MET A 435 12.54 -23.56 -10.54
C MET A 435 12.55 -23.66 -12.07
N GLY A 436 11.49 -23.17 -12.73
CA GLY A 436 11.43 -23.04 -14.18
C GLY A 436 12.14 -21.79 -14.72
N PRO A 437 12.30 -21.67 -16.05
CA PRO A 437 12.98 -20.54 -16.70
C PRO A 437 12.33 -19.17 -16.46
N ALA A 438 11.02 -19.14 -16.19
CA ALA A 438 10.26 -17.93 -15.86
C ALA A 438 10.36 -17.51 -14.38
N THR A 439 11.02 -18.32 -13.54
CA THR A 439 11.18 -18.03 -12.11
C THR A 439 12.20 -16.92 -11.92
N ALA A 440 11.79 -15.79 -11.36
CA ALA A 440 12.72 -14.76 -10.92
C ALA A 440 13.46 -15.23 -9.65
N SER A 441 14.79 -15.29 -9.70
CA SER A 441 15.64 -15.65 -8.56
C SER A 441 16.79 -14.66 -8.44
N SER A 442 16.88 -13.98 -7.30
CA SER A 442 17.96 -13.03 -6.97
C SER A 442 19.35 -13.63 -7.21
N PHE A 443 19.52 -14.92 -6.90
CA PHE A 443 20.78 -15.65 -7.04
C PHE A 443 21.13 -16.07 -8.48
N LYS A 444 20.20 -15.98 -9.44
CA LYS A 444 20.44 -16.32 -10.85
C LYS A 444 20.75 -15.09 -11.73
N HIS A 445 20.75 -13.88 -11.18
CA HIS A 445 20.96 -12.65 -11.96
C HIS A 445 22.44 -12.32 -12.23
N MET A 446 23.38 -12.89 -11.49
CA MET A 446 24.83 -12.76 -11.74
C MET A 446 25.49 -14.14 -11.80
N SER A 447 26.08 -14.48 -12.95
CA SER A 447 26.86 -15.69 -13.12
C SER A 447 28.28 -15.47 -12.60
N LYS A 448 28.94 -16.52 -12.12
CA LYS A 448 30.37 -16.48 -11.78
C LYS A 448 31.25 -16.07 -12.97
N LYS A 449 30.74 -16.22 -14.19
CA LYS A 449 31.44 -15.85 -15.44
C LYS A 449 30.98 -14.51 -16.03
N SER A 450 30.05 -13.81 -15.39
CA SER A 450 29.63 -12.48 -15.85
C SER A 450 30.77 -11.48 -15.71
N GLN A 451 31.05 -10.74 -16.77
CA GLN A 451 31.93 -9.57 -16.74
C GLN A 451 31.08 -8.32 -16.51
N LEU A 452 31.70 -7.28 -15.96
CA LEU A 452 31.06 -5.97 -15.80
C LEU A 452 31.78 -4.98 -16.71
N THR A 453 31.00 -4.13 -17.38
CA THR A 453 31.53 -3.00 -18.15
C THR A 453 31.00 -1.71 -17.54
N ILE A 454 31.82 -0.67 -17.54
CA ILE A 454 31.45 0.65 -17.03
C ILE A 454 31.34 1.59 -18.24
N GLU A 455 30.20 2.24 -18.37
CA GLU A 455 29.97 3.31 -19.33
C GLU A 455 29.90 4.67 -18.61
N ASN A 456 30.25 5.74 -19.35
CA ASN A 456 30.34 7.13 -18.88
C ASN A 456 31.44 7.37 -17.82
N THR A 457 32.62 6.79 -18.04
CA THR A 457 33.85 7.08 -17.28
C THR A 457 34.40 8.48 -17.55
#